data_AF-E6UGT7-F1
#
_entry.id   AF-E6UGT7-F1
#
_cell.length_a   1.000
_cell.length_b   1.000
_cell.length_c   1.000
_cell.angle_alpha   90.00
_cell.angle_beta   90.00
_cell.angle_gamma   90.00
#
_symmetry.space_group_name_H-M   'P 1'
#
loop_
_entity.id
_entity.type
_entity.pdbx_description
1 polymer ?
#
loop_
_entity_poly.entity_id
_entity_poly.type
_entity_poly.pdbx_seq_one_letter_code
_entity_poly.pdbx_strand_id
1 'polypeptide(L)'
;MKKYAVYRSANGLYCYEYHDSLDTLKGTMFETVIKEEQLPVVLDGSGGYFSFKKDDYNFVKVIESDKKYPLPLEKMFLKNDDNFKLGWMSPQGDTYSCDYTNHNRCAIMLADKFVPGAKFPERALGKAGWIKIIDSWDGTQRQHGQFVYSLTGRITKQQADKLFDVGLYFNEEVQTLIKDCENDW
;
A
#
# COMPACT_ATOMS: atom_id res chain seq x y z
N MET A 1 -2.79 16.65 19.14
CA MET A 1 -2.07 15.48 18.59
C MET A 1 -3.12 14.42 18.26
N LYS A 2 -3.04 13.75 17.10
CA LYS A 2 -4.06 12.78 16.68
C LYS A 2 -3.73 11.40 17.23
N LYS A 3 -4.78 10.62 17.55
CA LYS A 3 -4.65 9.20 17.93
C LYS A 3 -4.92 8.31 16.72
N TYR A 4 -4.21 7.21 16.64
CA TYR A 4 -4.38 6.21 15.59
C TYR A 4 -4.43 4.82 16.19
N ALA A 5 -5.42 4.02 15.78
CA ALA A 5 -5.45 2.60 16.06
C ALA A 5 -4.63 1.87 14.99
N VAL A 6 -3.67 1.06 15.45
CA VAL A 6 -2.77 0.28 14.59
C VAL A 6 -3.26 -1.16 14.52
N TYR A 7 -3.45 -1.65 13.30
CA TYR A 7 -3.85 -3.02 13.00
C TYR A 7 -2.78 -3.73 12.19
N ARG A 8 -2.63 -5.03 12.43
CA ARG A 8 -1.74 -5.91 11.67
C ARG A 8 -2.49 -6.52 10.50
N SER A 9 -1.80 -6.67 9.38
CA SER A 9 -2.22 -7.48 8.24
C SER A 9 -1.06 -8.37 7.78
N ALA A 10 -1.32 -9.23 6.79
CA ALA A 10 -0.28 -9.99 6.11
C ALA A 10 0.75 -9.10 5.39
N ASN A 11 0.37 -7.88 4.99
CA ASN A 11 1.19 -7.01 4.14
C ASN A 11 1.83 -5.83 4.89
N GLY A 12 1.60 -5.72 6.21
CA GLY A 12 2.17 -4.67 7.05
C GLY A 12 1.25 -4.22 8.18
N LEU A 13 1.39 -2.97 8.59
CA LEU A 13 0.58 -2.31 9.62
C LEU A 13 -0.29 -1.20 9.02
N TYR A 14 -1.57 -1.17 9.38
CA TYR A 14 -2.49 -0.12 8.95
C TYR A 14 -2.90 0.75 10.12
N CYS A 15 -2.96 2.05 9.88
CA CYS A 15 -3.39 3.05 10.83
C CYS A 15 -4.71 3.68 10.39
N TYR A 16 -5.64 3.75 11.33
CA TYR A 16 -6.93 4.43 11.22
C TYR A 16 -7.03 5.50 12.32
N GLU A 17 -7.63 6.65 12.01
CA GLU A 17 -7.82 7.71 13.02
C GLU A 17 -8.74 7.18 14.12
N TYR A 18 -8.31 7.28 15.37
CA TYR A 18 -9.00 6.73 16.54
C TYR A 18 -9.61 7.85 17.37
N HIS A 19 -10.89 7.71 17.69
CA HIS A 19 -11.68 8.70 18.41
C HIS A 19 -12.37 8.05 19.60
N ASP A 20 -12.01 8.50 20.80
CA ASP A 20 -12.55 8.02 22.08
C ASP A 20 -13.45 9.05 22.80
N SER A 21 -13.64 10.22 22.20
CA SER A 21 -14.56 11.25 22.70
C SER A 21 -15.17 12.04 21.55
N LEU A 22 -16.35 12.63 21.78
CA LEU A 22 -16.99 13.50 20.79
C LEU A 22 -16.13 14.73 20.45
N ASP A 23 -15.32 15.22 21.40
CA ASP A 23 -14.42 16.35 21.16
C ASP A 23 -13.39 16.04 20.08
N THR A 24 -12.88 14.81 20.04
CA THR A 24 -11.91 14.39 19.02
C THR A 24 -12.50 14.31 17.61
N LEU A 25 -13.84 14.28 17.48
CA LEU A 25 -14.53 14.23 16.19
C LEU A 25 -14.81 15.61 15.58
N LYS A 26 -14.55 16.70 16.32
CA LYS A 26 -14.78 18.06 15.82
C LYS A 26 -14.00 18.35 14.54
N GLY A 27 -14.66 18.95 13.56
CA GLY A 27 -14.10 19.25 12.24
C GLY A 27 -14.01 18.04 11.30
N THR A 28 -14.45 16.85 11.73
CA THR A 28 -14.65 15.71 10.84
C THR A 28 -16.07 15.71 10.28
N MET A 29 -16.30 14.98 9.19
CA MET A 29 -17.66 14.77 8.65
C MET A 29 -18.59 14.00 9.59
N PHE A 30 -18.07 13.46 10.70
CA PHE A 30 -18.79 12.64 11.66
C PHE A 30 -19.13 13.38 12.96
N GLU A 31 -18.76 14.65 13.10
CA GLU A 31 -18.96 15.47 14.30
C GLU A 31 -20.40 15.44 14.81
N THR A 32 -21.39 15.46 13.90
CA THR A 32 -22.82 15.44 14.22
C THR A 32 -23.50 14.09 13.93
N VAL A 33 -22.74 13.11 13.46
CA VAL A 33 -23.26 11.79 13.03
C VAL A 33 -23.07 10.75 14.12
N ILE A 34 -21.89 10.74 14.75
CA ILE A 34 -21.54 9.75 15.77
C ILE A 34 -21.96 10.26 17.15
N LYS A 35 -22.63 9.40 17.91
CA LYS A 35 -23.08 9.68 19.27
C LYS A 35 -22.16 9.05 20.31
N GLU A 36 -22.27 9.51 21.56
CA GLU A 36 -21.39 9.09 22.66
C GLU A 36 -21.42 7.58 22.89
N GLU A 37 -22.59 6.95 22.77
CA GLU A 37 -22.77 5.50 22.92
C GLU A 37 -22.09 4.65 21.85
N GLN A 38 -21.67 5.24 20.73
CA GLN A 38 -21.01 4.53 19.63
C GLN A 38 -19.48 4.53 19.78
N LEU A 39 -18.95 5.34 20.69
CA LEU A 39 -17.51 5.44 20.94
C LEU A 39 -16.99 4.23 21.72
N PRO A 40 -15.69 3.88 21.57
CA PRO A 40 -14.74 4.44 20.61
C PRO A 40 -14.97 3.97 19.17
N VAL A 41 -14.55 4.81 18.21
CA VAL A 41 -14.63 4.51 16.77
C VAL A 41 -13.27 4.70 16.08
N VAL A 42 -13.12 4.06 14.92
CA VAL A 42 -12.01 4.30 13.99
C VAL A 42 -12.55 4.80 12.65
N LEU A 43 -11.90 5.81 12.07
CA LEU A 43 -12.25 6.35 10.75
C LEU A 43 -11.38 5.70 9.67
N ASP A 44 -11.99 5.30 8.56
CA ASP A 44 -11.32 4.58 7.48
C ASP A 44 -10.51 5.47 6.52
N GLY A 45 -10.67 6.80 6.65
CA GLY A 45 -10.05 7.81 5.77
C GLY A 45 -10.67 7.92 4.37
N SER A 46 -11.73 7.18 4.09
CA SER A 46 -12.47 7.10 2.82
C SER A 46 -13.95 7.46 2.96
N GLY A 47 -14.34 8.07 4.08
CA GLY A 47 -15.71 8.51 4.34
C GLY A 47 -16.56 7.51 5.13
N GLY A 48 -15.96 6.47 5.69
CA GLY A 48 -16.57 5.50 6.59
C GLY A 48 -15.97 5.52 8.00
N TYR A 49 -16.65 4.84 8.92
CA TYR A 49 -16.17 4.58 10.28
C TYR A 49 -16.62 3.21 10.76
N PHE A 50 -15.91 2.68 11.76
CA PHE A 50 -16.21 1.39 12.39
C PHE A 50 -16.13 1.52 13.91
N SER A 51 -16.94 0.73 14.62
CA SER A 51 -16.79 0.58 16.07
C SER A 51 -15.45 -0.06 16.41
N PHE A 52 -14.73 0.54 17.37
CA PHE A 52 -13.45 0.01 17.82
C PHE A 52 -13.65 -1.14 18.80
N LYS A 53 -12.89 -2.23 18.59
CA LYS A 53 -12.85 -3.41 19.46
C LYS A 53 -11.41 -3.63 19.94
N LYS A 54 -11.21 -3.56 21.26
CA LYS A 54 -9.87 -3.74 21.86
C LYS A 54 -9.36 -5.18 21.76
N ASP A 55 -10.27 -6.14 21.68
CA ASP A 55 -10.05 -7.58 21.57
C ASP A 55 -9.99 -8.08 20.12
N ASP A 56 -10.01 -7.18 19.13
CA ASP A 56 -9.74 -7.55 17.74
C ASP A 56 -8.34 -8.16 17.61
N TYR A 57 -8.26 -9.36 17.04
CA TYR A 57 -7.00 -10.11 16.92
C TYR A 57 -5.96 -9.42 16.04
N ASN A 58 -6.38 -8.53 15.14
CA ASN A 58 -5.48 -7.72 14.34
C ASN A 58 -5.05 -6.43 15.06
N PHE A 59 -5.78 -5.99 16.09
CA PHE A 59 -5.42 -4.76 16.79
C PHE A 59 -4.09 -4.92 17.54
N VAL A 60 -3.21 -3.94 17.37
CA VAL A 60 -1.86 -3.94 17.98
C VAL A 60 -1.80 -2.96 19.14
N LYS A 61 -2.11 -1.68 18.90
CA LYS A 61 -2.08 -0.61 19.89
C LYS A 61 -2.67 0.68 19.36
N VAL A 62 -2.97 1.62 20.26
CA VAL A 62 -3.17 3.03 19.92
C VAL A 62 -1.82 3.75 19.97
N ILE A 63 -1.57 4.62 19.00
CA ILE A 63 -0.41 5.52 18.96
C ILE A 63 -0.87 6.97 18.82
N GLU A 64 0.00 7.90 19.19
CA GLU A 64 -0.20 9.33 18.97
C GLU A 64 0.79 9.85 17.95
N SER A 65 0.33 10.67 17.00
CA SER A 65 1.17 11.27 15.98
C SER A 65 0.58 12.58 15.45
N ASP A 66 1.46 13.49 15.04
CA ASP A 66 1.19 14.71 14.28
C ASP A 66 1.72 14.62 12.84
N LYS A 67 2.37 13.51 12.48
CA LYS A 67 2.97 13.29 11.17
C LYS A 67 1.88 12.97 10.14
N LYS A 68 2.12 13.38 8.89
CA LYS A 68 1.30 12.99 7.72
C LYS A 68 1.09 11.47 7.65
N TYR A 69 2.14 10.70 7.93
CA TYR A 69 2.09 9.25 8.05
C TYR A 69 2.39 8.84 9.50
N PRO A 70 1.44 8.21 10.20
CA PRO A 70 1.62 7.82 11.61
C PRO A 70 2.70 6.73 11.79
N LEU A 71 2.99 5.97 10.74
CA LEU A 71 4.04 4.95 10.71
C LEU A 71 4.97 5.16 9.50
N PRO A 72 6.24 4.73 9.60
CA PRO A 72 7.14 4.66 8.46
C PRO A 72 6.60 3.75 7.34
N LEU A 73 6.98 4.04 6.10
CA LEU A 73 6.61 3.27 4.91
C LEU A 73 6.82 1.76 5.10
N GLU A 74 8.00 1.35 5.54
CA GLU A 74 8.38 -0.07 5.67
C GLU A 74 7.63 -0.80 6.79
N LYS A 75 7.01 -0.06 7.72
CA LYS A 75 6.09 -0.66 8.71
C LYS A 75 4.69 -0.84 8.14
N MET A 76 4.27 0.02 7.21
CA MET A 76 2.95 -0.04 6.58
C MET A 76 2.90 -0.99 5.39
N PHE A 77 4.01 -1.07 4.65
CA PHE A 77 4.16 -1.88 3.46
C PHE A 77 5.49 -2.62 3.56
N LEU A 78 5.41 -3.94 3.77
CA LEU A 78 6.60 -4.76 4.02
C LEU A 78 7.54 -4.70 2.82
N LYS A 79 8.79 -4.31 3.09
CA LYS A 79 9.83 -4.21 2.07
C LYS A 79 10.49 -5.58 1.87
N ASN A 80 10.59 -6.05 0.62
CA ASN A 80 11.26 -7.31 0.27
C ASN A 80 10.75 -8.51 1.07
N ASP A 81 9.44 -8.56 1.33
CA ASP A 81 8.83 -9.66 2.07
C ASP A 81 8.91 -10.98 1.28
N ASP A 82 9.26 -12.08 1.95
CA ASP A 82 9.38 -13.39 1.32
C ASP A 82 8.03 -13.92 0.79
N ASN A 83 6.92 -13.42 1.34
CA ASN A 83 5.57 -13.74 0.88
C ASN A 83 4.98 -12.62 0.02
N PHE A 84 5.82 -11.81 -0.65
CA PHE A 84 5.36 -10.78 -1.57
C PHE A 84 4.48 -11.38 -2.67
N LYS A 85 3.27 -10.85 -2.82
CA LYS A 85 2.27 -11.31 -3.81
C LYS A 85 1.87 -10.23 -4.78
N LEU A 86 1.67 -9.01 -4.28
CA LEU A 86 1.30 -7.84 -5.07
C LEU A 86 1.83 -6.57 -4.39
N GLY A 87 2.01 -5.52 -5.17
CA GLY A 87 2.52 -4.25 -4.66
C GLY A 87 3.25 -3.40 -5.69
N TRP A 88 4.32 -2.75 -5.24
CA TRP A 88 5.18 -1.90 -6.07
C TRP A 88 6.61 -2.41 -6.03
N MET A 89 7.32 -2.29 -7.15
CA MET A 89 8.74 -2.64 -7.24
C MET A 89 9.54 -1.45 -7.79
N SER A 90 10.61 -1.11 -7.09
CA SER A 90 11.51 -0.03 -7.49
C SER A 90 12.35 -0.41 -8.72
N PRO A 91 13.00 0.55 -9.41
CA PRO A 91 13.96 0.24 -10.47
C PRO A 91 15.13 -0.63 -10.02
N GLN A 92 15.42 -0.68 -8.71
CA GLN A 92 16.46 -1.50 -8.10
C GLN A 92 15.97 -2.89 -7.67
N GLY A 93 14.70 -3.22 -7.92
CA GLY A 93 14.11 -4.51 -7.54
C GLY A 93 13.62 -4.58 -6.08
N ASP A 94 13.61 -3.46 -5.34
CA ASP A 94 13.02 -3.45 -3.99
C ASP A 94 11.49 -3.54 -4.09
N THR A 95 10.89 -4.53 -3.44
CA THR A 95 9.43 -4.69 -3.41
C THR A 95 8.82 -4.06 -2.16
N TYR A 96 7.60 -3.54 -2.29
CA TYR A 96 6.78 -3.03 -1.18
C TYR A 96 5.40 -3.67 -1.28
N SER A 97 5.12 -4.60 -0.35
CA SER A 97 3.88 -5.37 -0.33
C SER A 97 2.71 -4.49 0.09
N CYS A 98 1.62 -4.53 -0.69
CA CYS A 98 0.35 -3.94 -0.30
C CYS A 98 -0.79 -4.84 -0.79
N ASP A 99 -1.97 -4.75 -0.18
CA ASP A 99 -3.15 -5.40 -0.73
C ASP A 99 -3.77 -4.57 -1.86
N TYR A 100 -4.76 -5.16 -2.54
CA TYR A 100 -5.48 -4.54 -3.66
C TYR A 100 -6.07 -3.18 -3.27
N THR A 101 -6.68 -3.08 -2.08
CA THR A 101 -7.32 -1.85 -1.60
C THR A 101 -6.32 -0.76 -1.20
N ASN A 102 -5.08 -1.14 -0.88
CA ASN A 102 -4.04 -0.24 -0.41
C ASN A 102 -2.99 0.12 -1.46
N HIS A 103 -3.14 -0.33 -2.71
CA HIS A 103 -2.22 0.00 -3.80
C HIS A 103 -1.99 1.50 -3.97
N ASN A 104 -3.08 2.28 -3.99
CA ASN A 104 -2.99 3.74 -4.14
C ASN A 104 -2.34 4.39 -2.91
N ARG A 105 -2.66 3.91 -1.70
CA ARG A 105 -2.05 4.41 -0.46
C ARG A 105 -0.53 4.14 -0.42
N CYS A 106 -0.12 2.97 -0.89
CA CYS A 106 1.30 2.61 -1.06
C CYS A 106 1.98 3.54 -2.07
N ALA A 107 1.37 3.75 -3.24
CA ALA A 107 1.88 4.65 -4.26
C ALA A 107 2.06 6.09 -3.76
N ILE A 108 1.08 6.61 -3.00
CA ILE A 108 1.16 7.94 -2.38
C ILE A 108 2.38 8.04 -1.47
N MET A 109 2.59 7.08 -0.56
CA MET A 109 3.72 7.11 0.37
C MET A 109 5.07 6.92 -0.33
N LEU A 110 5.12 6.06 -1.35
CA LEU A 110 6.31 5.87 -2.18
C LEU A 110 6.66 7.14 -2.97
N ALA A 111 5.69 7.76 -3.61
CA ALA A 111 5.91 9.00 -4.36
C ALA A 111 6.37 10.13 -3.43
N ASP A 112 5.75 10.29 -2.26
CA ASP A 112 6.19 11.26 -1.25
C ASP A 112 7.66 11.07 -0.84
N LYS A 113 8.10 9.81 -0.71
CA LYS A 113 9.46 9.46 -0.28
C LYS A 113 10.49 9.58 -1.40
N PHE A 114 10.18 9.09 -2.60
CA PHE A 114 11.15 8.89 -3.68
C PHE A 114 11.00 9.90 -4.83
N VAL A 115 9.84 10.55 -4.96
CA VAL A 115 9.54 11.53 -6.01
C VAL A 115 8.82 12.75 -5.39
N PRO A 116 9.47 13.47 -4.45
CA PRO A 116 8.83 14.52 -3.67
C PRO A 116 8.21 15.61 -4.55
N GLY A 117 6.98 16.03 -4.22
CA GLY A 117 6.22 17.03 -4.98
C GLY A 117 5.40 16.46 -6.15
N ALA A 118 5.34 15.14 -6.32
CA ALA A 118 4.50 14.50 -7.32
C ALA A 118 3.00 14.79 -7.10
N LYS A 119 2.34 15.39 -8.11
CA LYS A 119 0.88 15.61 -8.11
C LYS A 119 0.08 14.34 -8.36
N PHE A 120 0.64 13.42 -9.16
CA PHE A 120 0.00 12.17 -9.56
C PHE A 120 0.92 11.00 -9.17
N PRO A 121 0.77 10.43 -7.96
CA PRO A 121 1.72 9.48 -7.38
C PRO A 121 2.05 8.28 -8.28
N GLU A 122 1.05 7.53 -8.75
CA GLU A 122 1.28 6.35 -9.60
C GLU A 122 1.99 6.71 -10.90
N ARG A 123 1.57 7.79 -11.57
CA ARG A 123 2.20 8.25 -12.82
C ARG A 123 3.63 8.74 -12.58
N ALA A 124 3.89 9.40 -11.46
CA ALA A 124 5.21 9.88 -11.11
C ALA A 124 6.18 8.72 -10.82
N LEU A 125 5.71 7.71 -10.07
CA LEU A 125 6.44 6.46 -9.84
C LEU A 125 6.73 5.74 -11.15
N GLY A 126 5.73 5.55 -12.01
CA GLY A 126 5.92 4.93 -13.32
C GLY A 126 6.93 5.66 -14.20
N LYS A 127 6.91 7.00 -14.22
CA LYS A 127 7.93 7.81 -14.92
C LYS A 127 9.32 7.66 -14.33
N ALA A 128 9.42 7.40 -13.02
CA ALA A 128 10.67 7.12 -12.32
C ALA A 128 11.12 5.65 -12.45
N GLY A 129 10.45 4.84 -13.27
CA GLY A 129 10.82 3.44 -13.54
C GLY A 129 10.29 2.43 -12.52
N TRP A 130 9.41 2.85 -11.61
CA TRP A 130 8.72 1.89 -10.74
C TRP A 130 7.68 1.11 -11.52
N ILE A 131 7.53 -0.16 -11.18
CA ILE A 131 6.50 -1.03 -11.76
C ILE A 131 5.48 -1.42 -10.70
N LYS A 132 4.25 -1.63 -11.16
CA LYS A 132 3.14 -2.09 -10.34
C LYS A 132 2.96 -3.59 -10.56
N ILE A 133 2.86 -4.34 -9.48
CA ILE A 133 2.52 -5.77 -9.49
C ILE A 133 1.05 -5.85 -9.10
N ILE A 134 0.18 -6.11 -10.08
CA ILE A 134 -1.28 -5.89 -9.98
C ILE A 134 -2.01 -7.15 -9.53
N ASP A 135 -1.75 -8.27 -10.21
CA ASP A 135 -2.39 -9.55 -9.91
C ASP A 135 -1.40 -10.46 -9.16
N SER A 136 -1.93 -11.23 -8.19
CA SER A 136 -1.10 -12.14 -7.39
C SER A 136 -0.76 -13.41 -8.17
N TRP A 137 0.47 -13.91 -8.02
CA TRP A 137 0.92 -15.16 -8.64
C TRP A 137 0.09 -16.38 -8.19
N ASP A 138 -0.46 -16.35 -6.98
CA ASP A 138 -1.28 -17.42 -6.38
C ASP A 138 -2.73 -17.47 -6.90
N GLY A 139 -3.10 -16.57 -7.80
CA GLY A 139 -4.42 -16.56 -8.43
C GLY A 139 -5.53 -15.94 -7.59
N THR A 140 -5.26 -15.55 -6.35
CA THR A 140 -6.27 -15.00 -5.42
C THR A 140 -6.83 -13.67 -5.90
N GLN A 141 -6.04 -12.88 -6.63
CA GLN A 141 -6.41 -11.57 -7.16
C GLN A 141 -6.24 -11.55 -8.69
N ARG A 142 -6.88 -12.48 -9.43
CA ARG A 142 -6.85 -12.52 -10.92
C ARG A 142 -8.00 -11.74 -11.55
N GLN A 143 -8.01 -10.42 -11.34
CA GLN A 143 -9.08 -9.59 -11.90
C GLN A 143 -8.71 -8.92 -13.23
N HIS A 144 -7.41 -8.76 -13.53
CA HIS A 144 -6.98 -7.88 -14.62
C HIS A 144 -6.33 -8.63 -15.79
N GLY A 145 -5.81 -9.85 -15.56
CA GLY A 145 -5.07 -10.58 -16.59
C GLY A 145 -3.72 -9.94 -16.93
N GLN A 146 -3.30 -8.96 -16.13
CA GLN A 146 -2.01 -8.28 -16.21
C GLN A 146 -1.33 -8.42 -14.84
N PHE A 147 -0.18 -9.07 -14.81
CA PHE A 147 0.55 -9.30 -13.55
C PHE A 147 1.47 -8.13 -13.25
N VAL A 148 2.11 -7.58 -14.28
CA VAL A 148 3.08 -6.50 -14.15
C VAL A 148 2.69 -5.34 -15.05
N TYR A 149 2.68 -4.13 -14.50
CA TYR A 149 2.45 -2.91 -15.26
C TYR A 149 3.64 -1.97 -15.15
N SER A 150 4.25 -1.67 -16.28
CA SER A 150 5.23 -0.60 -16.46
C SER A 150 4.62 0.52 -17.31
N LEU A 151 4.63 1.75 -16.78
CA LEU A 151 4.13 2.92 -17.52
C LEU A 151 4.92 3.17 -18.81
N THR A 152 6.22 2.84 -18.82
CA THR A 152 7.12 3.06 -19.96
C THR A 152 7.18 1.85 -20.89
N GLY A 153 6.53 0.74 -20.52
CA GLY A 153 6.71 -0.55 -21.19
C GLY A 153 8.12 -1.13 -21.02
N ARG A 154 8.94 -0.57 -20.12
CA ARG A 154 10.30 -1.02 -19.85
C ARG A 154 10.49 -1.38 -18.39
N ILE A 155 11.31 -2.38 -18.13
CA ILE A 155 11.78 -2.72 -16.78
C ILE A 155 13.30 -2.74 -16.76
N THR A 156 13.93 -2.75 -15.59
CA THR A 156 15.38 -2.91 -15.44
C THR A 156 15.76 -4.38 -15.32
N LYS A 157 17.04 -4.71 -15.54
CA LYS A 157 17.56 -6.05 -15.26
C LYS A 157 17.30 -6.48 -13.80
N GLN A 158 17.48 -5.59 -12.82
CA GLN A 158 17.21 -5.92 -11.42
C GLN A 158 15.73 -6.25 -11.17
N GLN A 159 14.82 -5.56 -11.86
CA GLN A 159 13.39 -5.87 -11.80
C GLN A 159 13.09 -7.23 -12.43
N ALA A 160 13.70 -7.54 -13.59
CA ALA A 160 13.53 -8.84 -14.25
C ALA A 160 14.03 -9.99 -13.37
N ASP A 161 15.23 -9.86 -12.80
CA ASP A 161 15.79 -10.84 -11.84
C ASP A 161 14.84 -11.01 -10.65
N LYS A 162 14.32 -9.91 -10.10
CA LYS A 162 13.40 -9.98 -8.97
C LYS A 162 12.06 -10.62 -9.33
N LEU A 163 11.55 -10.41 -10.54
CA LEU A 163 10.31 -11.05 -11.03
C LEU A 163 10.44 -12.58 -11.11
N PHE A 164 11.65 -13.09 -11.36
CA PHE A 164 11.95 -14.51 -11.24
C PHE A 164 11.86 -14.97 -9.78
N ASP A 165 12.52 -14.27 -8.86
CA ASP A 165 12.53 -14.61 -7.43
C ASP A 165 11.13 -14.66 -6.80
N VAL A 166 10.24 -13.74 -7.19
CA VAL A 166 8.87 -13.69 -6.66
C VAL A 166 7.88 -14.58 -7.41
N GLY A 167 8.37 -15.43 -8.32
CA GLY A 167 7.57 -16.45 -9.02
C GLY A 167 6.65 -15.90 -10.12
N LEU A 168 6.82 -14.65 -10.54
CA LEU A 168 6.00 -14.03 -11.60
C LEU A 168 6.50 -14.33 -13.02
N TYR A 169 7.73 -14.81 -13.17
CA TYR A 169 8.33 -15.17 -14.46
C TYR A 169 7.54 -16.24 -15.24
N PHE A 170 6.74 -17.07 -14.57
CA PHE A 170 5.97 -18.12 -15.26
C PHE A 170 4.77 -17.60 -16.05
N ASN A 171 4.45 -16.30 -15.95
CA ASN A 171 3.38 -15.68 -16.72
C ASN A 171 3.91 -15.23 -18.09
N GLU A 172 3.24 -15.65 -19.18
CA GLU A 172 3.64 -15.34 -20.57
C GLU A 172 3.78 -13.83 -20.84
N GLU A 173 2.91 -13.02 -20.22
CA GLU A 173 2.96 -11.55 -20.28
C GLU A 173 4.27 -11.00 -19.70
N VAL A 174 4.69 -11.55 -18.56
CA VAL A 174 5.94 -11.15 -17.89
C VAL A 174 7.16 -11.62 -18.69
N GLN A 175 7.13 -12.82 -19.28
CA GLN A 175 8.20 -13.30 -20.15
C GLN A 175 8.36 -12.43 -21.38
N THR A 176 7.25 -12.02 -21.99
CA THR A 176 7.25 -11.11 -23.14
C THR A 176 7.84 -9.76 -22.77
N LEU A 177 7.38 -9.17 -21.65
CA LEU A 177 7.91 -7.90 -21.14
C LEU A 177 9.43 -7.96 -20.89
N ILE A 178 9.92 -9.05 -20.29
CA ILE A 178 11.35 -9.26 -20.04
C ILE A 178 12.11 -9.32 -21.37
N LYS A 179 11.68 -10.19 -22.30
CA LYS A 179 12.31 -10.39 -23.60
C LYS A 179 12.39 -9.10 -24.42
N ASP A 180 11.34 -8.29 -24.40
CA ASP A 180 11.28 -7.01 -25.14
C ASP A 180 12.27 -5.99 -24.59
N CYS A 181 12.70 -6.13 -23.34
CA CYS A 181 13.64 -5.24 -22.68
C CYS A 181 15.08 -5.79 -22.62
N GLU A 182 15.29 -7.10 -22.77
CA GLU A 182 16.61 -7.74 -22.66
C GLU A 182 17.67 -7.13 -23.58
N ASN A 183 17.29 -6.65 -24.77
CA ASN A 183 18.21 -6.02 -25.71
C ASN A 183 18.66 -4.61 -25.30
N ASP A 184 17.92 -3.98 -24.37
CA ASP A 184 18.17 -2.62 -23.87
C ASP A 184 18.95 -2.63 -22.53
N TRP A 185 19.33 -3.81 -22.01
CA TRP A 185 19.99 -4.00 -20.70
C TRP A 185 21.48 -4.32 -20.76
#